data_AF-R7SGK1-F1
#
_entry.id   AF-R7SGK1-F1
#
_cell.length_a   1.000
_cell.length_b   1.000
_cell.length_c   1.000
_cell.angle_alpha   90.00
_cell.angle_beta   90.00
_cell.angle_gamma   90.00
#
_symmetry.space_group_name_H-M   'P 1'
#
loop_
_entity.id
_entity.type
_entity.pdbx_description
1 polymer ?
#
loop_
_entity_poly.entity_id
_entity_poly.type
_entity_poly.pdbx_seq_one_letter_code
_entity_poly.pdbx_strand_id
1 'polypeptide(L)'
;EVEILALPSDLGEDVFKRSKCLELAFGEMQIRVGLAYDLIATLKQLIGRKSATVMSKRKHARGQKDNIHANSQITSVHLQIRRLAAQYNDNFTRMNTL
;
A
#
# COMPACT_ATOMS: atom_id res chain seq x y z
N GLU A 1 -25.26 17.51 10.10
CA GLU A 1 -24.76 16.12 10.04
C GLU A 1 -23.67 16.06 8.99
N VAL A 2 -22.52 15.41 9.27
CA VAL A 2 -21.49 15.22 8.25
C VAL A 2 -21.88 13.97 7.47
N GLU A 3 -22.40 14.16 6.27
CA GLU A 3 -22.71 13.06 5.37
C GLU A 3 -21.39 12.42 4.93
N ILE A 4 -21.14 11.19 5.40
CA ILE A 4 -19.95 10.44 5.01
C ILE A 4 -20.21 9.89 3.61
N LEU A 5 -19.50 10.42 2.62
CA LEU A 5 -19.47 9.86 1.27
C LEU A 5 -18.77 8.50 1.33
N ALA A 6 -19.55 7.43 1.18
CA ALA A 6 -19.08 6.05 1.14
C ALA A 6 -18.82 5.63 -0.32
N LEU A 7 -17.79 4.82 -0.55
CA LEU A 7 -17.60 4.16 -1.84
C LEU A 7 -18.50 2.93 -1.93
N PRO A 8 -18.83 2.46 -3.15
CA PRO A 8 -19.55 1.19 -3.34
C PRO A 8 -18.97 0.01 -2.53
N SER A 9 -17.64 -0.12 -2.40
CA SER A 9 -17.00 -1.16 -1.57
C SER A 9 -17.11 -0.98 -0.05
N ASP A 10 -17.65 0.14 0.42
CA ASP A 10 -17.96 0.40 1.84
C ASP A 10 -19.42 0.05 2.17
N LEU A 11 -20.25 -0.22 1.15
CA LEU A 11 -21.68 -0.48 1.34
C LEU A 11 -21.94 -1.97 1.61
N GLY A 12 -22.88 -2.24 2.51
CA GLY A 12 -23.48 -3.58 2.62
C GLY A 12 -24.32 -3.92 1.40
N GLU A 13 -24.46 -5.21 1.09
CA GLU A 13 -25.12 -5.72 -0.12
C GLU A 13 -26.54 -5.15 -0.32
N ASP A 14 -27.33 -5.04 0.76
CA ASP A 14 -28.68 -4.47 0.72
C ASP A 14 -28.69 -3.00 0.31
N VAL A 15 -27.75 -2.21 0.83
CA VAL A 15 -27.63 -0.78 0.51
C VAL A 15 -27.12 -0.62 -0.91
N PHE A 16 -26.12 -1.42 -1.31
CA PHE A 16 -25.58 -1.43 -2.66
C PHE A 16 -26.65 -1.68 -3.72
N LYS A 17 -27.51 -2.70 -3.51
CA LYS A 17 -28.61 -3.04 -4.42
C LYS A 17 -29.68 -1.95 -4.47
N ARG A 18 -30.10 -1.43 -3.31
CA ARG A 18 -31.12 -0.36 -3.25
C ARG A 18 -30.66 0.93 -3.92
N SER A 19 -29.38 1.29 -3.75
CA SER A 19 -28.77 2.49 -4.31
C SER A 19 -28.34 2.32 -5.77
N LYS A 20 -28.52 1.13 -6.37
CA LYS A 20 -28.18 0.81 -7.77
C LYS A 20 -26.73 1.20 -8.13
N CYS A 21 -25.79 0.94 -7.22
CA CYS A 21 -24.40 1.41 -7.33
C CYS A 21 -23.54 0.67 -8.38
N LEU A 22 -24.11 -0.19 -9.23
CA LEU A 22 -23.36 -1.07 -10.12
C LEU A 22 -22.43 -0.30 -11.08
N GLU A 23 -22.90 0.80 -11.68
CA GLU A 23 -22.07 1.61 -12.58
C GLU A 23 -20.93 2.30 -11.83
N LEU A 24 -21.19 2.80 -10.62
CA LEU A 24 -20.17 3.40 -9.76
C LEU A 24 -19.14 2.36 -9.29
N ALA A 25 -19.58 1.13 -8.99
CA ALA A 25 -18.72 0.02 -8.60
C ALA A 25 -17.75 -0.36 -9.72
N PHE A 26 -18.21 -0.33 -10.98
CA PHE A 26 -17.32 -0.56 -12.13
C PHE A 26 -16.23 0.53 -12.24
N GLY A 27 -16.61 1.80 -12.08
CA GLY A 27 -15.66 2.91 -12.04
C GLY A 27 -14.66 2.79 -10.88
N GLU A 28 -15.15 2.43 -9.69
CA GLU A 28 -14.30 2.18 -8.53
C GLU A 28 -13.31 1.03 -8.80
N MET A 29 -13.78 -0.09 -9.38
CA MET A 29 -12.93 -1.23 -9.71
C MET A 29 -11.77 -0.83 -10.63
N GLN A 30 -12.02 -0.02 -11.66
CA GLN A 30 -10.97 0.48 -12.55
C GLN A 30 -9.92 1.31 -11.80
N ILE A 31 -10.36 2.21 -10.92
CA ILE A 31 -9.46 3.03 -10.09
C ILE A 31 -8.63 2.14 -9.17
N ARG A 32 -9.25 1.14 -8.54
CA ARG A 32 -8.56 0.20 -7.64
C ARG A 32 -7.54 -0.68 -8.36
N VAL A 33 -7.82 -1.10 -9.59
CA VAL A 33 -6.83 -1.81 -10.43
C VAL A 33 -5.62 -0.91 -10.71
N GLY A 34 -5.85 0.36 -11.10
CA GLY A 34 -4.79 1.33 -11.29
C GLY A 34 -3.94 1.52 -10.03
N LEU A 35 -4.60 1.73 -8.89
CA LEU A 35 -3.95 1.85 -7.59
C LEU A 35 -3.11 0.60 -7.23
N ALA A 36 -3.59 -0.60 -7.56
CA ALA A 36 -2.85 -1.84 -7.32
C ALA A 36 -1.51 -1.87 -8.09
N TYR A 37 -1.51 -1.43 -9.35
CA TYR A 37 -0.28 -1.33 -10.15
C TYR A 37 0.69 -0.30 -9.57
N ASP A 38 0.21 0.87 -9.16
CA ASP A 38 1.02 1.93 -8.57
C ASP A 38 1.65 1.49 -7.23
N LEU A 39 0.88 0.80 -6.40
CA LEU A 39 1.36 0.24 -5.14
C LEU A 39 2.44 -0.83 -5.37
N ILE A 40 2.25 -1.73 -6.34
CA ILE A 40 3.26 -2.72 -6.73
C ILE A 40 4.54 -2.04 -7.25
N ALA A 41 4.41 -1.03 -8.10
CA ALA A 41 5.55 -0.29 -8.64
C ALA A 41 6.36 0.37 -7.51
N THR A 42 5.67 1.01 -6.56
CA THR A 42 6.29 1.65 -5.40
C THR A 42 6.95 0.63 -4.47
N LEU A 43 6.31 -0.52 -4.23
CA LEU A 43 6.89 -1.62 -3.44
C LEU A 43 8.19 -2.14 -4.06
N LYS A 44 8.22 -2.34 -5.39
CA LYS A 44 9.44 -2.77 -6.10
C LYS A 44 10.58 -1.76 -5.90
N GLN A 45 10.32 -0.46 -6.02
CA GLN A 45 11.32 0.58 -5.78
C GLN A 45 11.85 0.57 -4.35
N LEU A 46 10.98 0.45 -3.35
CA LEU A 46 11.39 0.43 -1.94
C LEU A 46 12.16 -0.84 -1.56
N ILE A 47 11.78 -2.00 -2.12
CA ILE A 47 12.54 -3.25 -1.94
C ILE A 47 13.94 -3.08 -2.54
N GLY A 48 14.04 -2.50 -3.74
CA GLY A 48 15.31 -2.17 -4.38
C GLY A 48 16.17 -1.24 -3.51
N ARG A 49 15.56 -0.16 -2.99
CA ARG A 49 16.22 0.77 -2.06
C ARG A 49 16.71 0.06 -0.80
N LYS A 50 15.88 -0.78 -0.17
CA LYS A 50 16.27 -1.55 1.02
C LYS A 50 17.48 -2.44 0.73
N SER A 51 17.46 -3.16 -0.39
CA SER A 51 18.56 -4.00 -0.83
C SER A 51 19.86 -3.20 -1.00
N ALA A 52 19.79 -2.05 -1.69
CA ALA A 52 20.92 -1.16 -1.87
C ALA A 52 21.48 -0.64 -0.53
N THR A 53 20.61 -0.27 0.42
CA THR A 53 21.04 0.16 1.76
C THR A 53 21.71 -0.97 2.53
N VAL A 54 21.21 -2.22 2.45
CA VAL A 54 21.85 -3.40 3.06
C VAL A 54 23.24 -3.64 2.46
N MET A 55 23.37 -3.57 1.13
CA MET A 55 24.66 -3.71 0.46
C MET A 55 25.64 -2.60 0.85
N SER A 56 25.16 -1.35 0.91
CA SER A 56 25.95 -0.20 1.34
C SER A 56 26.44 -0.37 2.78
N LYS A 57 25.55 -0.80 3.70
CA LYS A 57 25.92 -1.13 5.08
C LYS A 57 27.06 -2.16 5.11
N ARG A 58 26.93 -3.26 4.36
CA ARG A 58 27.94 -4.33 4.32
C ARG A 58 29.31 -3.84 3.84
N LYS A 59 29.33 -2.89 2.89
CA LYS A 59 30.57 -2.36 2.30
C LYS A 59 31.20 -1.23 3.13
N HIS A 60 30.39 -0.39 3.76
CA HIS A 60 30.84 0.90 4.29
C HIS A 60 30.70 1.07 5.80
N ALA A 61 29.82 0.33 6.48
CA ALA A 61 29.61 0.55 7.92
C ALA A 61 30.78 -0.02 8.73
N ARG A 62 31.63 0.86 9.26
CA ARG A 62 32.75 0.49 10.14
C ARG A 62 32.48 1.05 11.54
N GLY A 63 32.48 0.17 12.54
CA GLY A 63 32.20 0.56 13.93
C GLY A 63 30.70 0.73 14.25
N GLN A 64 30.42 0.98 15.53
CA GLN A 64 29.07 0.89 16.09
C GLN A 64 28.13 2.00 15.58
N LYS A 65 28.63 3.24 15.47
CA LYS A 65 27.84 4.41 15.04
C LYS A 65 27.26 4.24 13.63
N ASP A 66 28.11 3.86 12.67
CA ASP A 66 27.71 3.68 11.28
C ASP A 66 26.74 2.50 11.12
N ASN A 67 26.95 1.43 11.91
CA ASN A 67 26.04 0.30 11.93
C ASN A 67 24.65 0.66 12.47
N ILE A 68 24.58 1.47 13.53
CA ILE A 68 23.30 1.97 14.07
C ILE A 68 22.60 2.84 13.03
N HIS A 69 23.30 3.77 12.39
CA HIS A 69 22.73 4.65 11.37
C HIS A 69 22.20 3.88 10.15
N ALA A 70 22.99 2.94 9.63
CA ALA A 70 22.54 2.10 8.51
C ALA A 70 21.34 1.21 8.91
N ASN A 71 21.33 0.68 10.14
CA ASN A 71 20.19 -0.07 10.65
C ASN A 71 18.92 0.78 10.76
N SER A 72 19.01 2.02 11.25
CA SER A 72 17.83 2.89 11.35
C SER A 72 17.23 3.18 9.97
N GLN A 73 18.08 3.37 8.95
CA GLN A 73 17.62 3.54 7.57
C GLN A 73 16.93 2.27 7.02
N ILE A 74 17.53 1.09 7.23
CA ILE A 74 16.94 -0.19 6.80
C ILE A 74 15.59 -0.41 7.48
N THR A 75 15.49 -0.15 8.79
CA THR A 75 14.25 -0.27 9.56
C THR A 75 13.18 0.70 9.05
N SER A 76 13.54 1.95 8.77
CA SER A 76 12.61 2.94 8.22
C SER A 76 12.03 2.48 6.88
N VAL A 77 12.89 2.05 5.94
CA VAL A 77 12.43 1.55 4.63
C VAL A 77 11.59 0.29 4.81
N HIS A 78 11.94 -0.60 5.74
CA HIS A 78 11.16 -1.80 6.02
C HIS A 78 9.74 -1.48 6.53
N LEU A 79 9.60 -0.48 7.42
CA LEU A 79 8.29 -0.03 7.90
C LEU A 79 7.44 0.55 6.76
N GLN A 80 8.04 1.31 5.84
CA GLN A 80 7.35 1.84 4.66
C GLN A 80 6.84 0.70 3.76
N ILE A 81 7.67 -0.32 3.50
CA ILE A 81 7.27 -1.51 2.74
C ILE A 81 6.08 -2.20 3.40
N ARG A 82 6.10 -2.40 4.73
CA ARG A 82 4.99 -3.05 5.44
C ARG A 82 3.69 -2.26 5.32
N ARG A 83 3.76 -0.93 5.44
CA ARG A 83 2.58 -0.05 5.29
C ARG A 83 1.99 -0.13 3.89
N LEU A 84 2.82 -0.05 2.85
CA LEU A 84 2.36 -0.16 1.46
C LEU A 84 1.81 -1.55 1.14
N ALA A 85 2.41 -2.61 1.66
CA ALA A 85 1.88 -3.97 1.51
C ALA A 85 0.51 -4.11 2.17
N ALA A 86 0.31 -3.50 3.35
CA ALA A 86 -1.00 -3.47 4.00
C ALA A 86 -2.03 -2.70 3.16
N GLN A 87 -1.66 -1.55 2.58
CA GLN A 87 -2.54 -0.79 1.68
C GLN A 87 -2.91 -1.59 0.41
N TYR A 88 -1.94 -2.31 -0.17
CA TYR A 88 -2.21 -3.18 -1.31
C TYR A 88 -3.20 -4.29 -0.96
N ASN A 89 -3.01 -4.93 0.20
CA ASN A 89 -3.90 -6.00 0.66
C ASN A 89 -5.31 -5.48 0.97
N ASP A 90 -5.42 -4.32 1.61
CA ASP A 90 -6.72 -3.67 1.84
C ASP A 90 -7.41 -3.35 0.51
N ASN A 91 -6.70 -2.76 -0.45
CA ASN A 91 -7.24 -2.50 -1.78
C ASN A 91 -7.72 -3.78 -2.48
N PHE A 92 -6.95 -4.88 -2.38
CA PHE A 92 -7.35 -6.18 -2.90
C PHE A 92 -8.61 -6.73 -2.23
N THR A 93 -8.73 -6.61 -0.90
CA THR A 93 -9.94 -7.00 -0.18
C THR A 93 -11.14 -6.20 -0.66
N ARG A 94 -10.99 -4.88 -0.84
CA ARG A 94 -12.08 -4.02 -1.37
C ARG A 94 -12.47 -4.35 -2.80
N MET A 95 -11.53 -4.74 -3.65
CA MET A 95 -11.84 -5.21 -5.00
C MET A 95 -12.67 -6.50 -4.98
N ASN A 96 -12.47 -7.38 -4.00
CA ASN A 96 -13.23 -8.62 -3.87
C ASN A 96 -14.62 -8.45 -3.24
N THR A 97 -14.94 -7.25 -2.74
CA THR A 97 -16.26 -6.91 -2.20
C THR A 97 -17.15 -6.16 -3.18
N LEU A 98 -16.61 -5.74 -4.33
CA LEU A 98 -17.32 -5.10 -5.43
C LEU A 98 -17.90 -6.14 -6.39
#